data_AF-A0A1X1E422-F1
#
_entry.id   AF-A0A1X1E422-F1
#
_cell.length_a   1.000
_cell.length_b   1.000
_cell.length_c   1.000
_cell.angle_alpha   90.00
_cell.angle_beta   90.00
_cell.angle_gamma   90.00
#
_symmetry.space_group_name_H-M   'P 1'
#
loop_
_entity.id
_entity.type
_entity.pdbx_description
1 polymer ?
#
loop_
_entity_poly.entity_id
_entity_poly.type
_entity_poly.pdbx_seq_one_letter_code
_entity_poly.pdbx_strand_id
1 'polypeptide(L)' 'MYVCLCNAISDKTVREAVRRYQPKSIQQLRHFVPVGKQCGKCIRAVREIMDEEMQHPALYKEIA' A
#
# COMPACT_ATOMS: atom_id res chain seq x y z
N MET A 1 12.06 2.31 -0.85
CA MET A 1 12.12 2.54 -2.31
C MET A 1 10.89 3.31 -2.77
N TYR A 2 10.97 4.18 -3.79
CA TYR A 2 9.77 4.76 -4.40
C TYR A 2 9.06 3.75 -5.29
N VAL A 3 7.81 3.47 -4.98
CA VAL A 3 6.96 2.54 -5.75
C VAL A 3 6.16 3.31 -6.81
N CYS A 4 5.71 4.52 -6.51
CA CYS A 4 5.06 5.40 -7.48
C CYS A 4 5.87 6.68 -7.67
N LEU A 5 6.53 6.83 -8.82
CA LEU A 5 7.29 8.04 -9.13
C LEU A 5 6.39 9.25 -9.44
N CYS A 6 5.25 9.02 -10.09
CA CYS A 6 4.28 10.08 -10.43
C CYS A 6 3.83 10.89 -9.22
N ASN A 7 3.60 10.21 -8.09
CA ASN A 7 3.07 10.83 -6.86
C ASN A 7 4.06 10.73 -5.69
N ALA A 8 5.34 10.45 -5.97
CA ALA A 8 6.40 10.28 -4.98
C ALA A 8 5.98 9.39 -3.78
N ILE A 9 5.40 8.23 -4.05
CA ILE A 9 4.95 7.30 -3.00
C ILE A 9 6.02 6.24 -2.74
N SER A 10 6.46 6.18 -1.49
CA SER A 10 7.40 5.17 -1.02
C SER A 10 6.72 3.84 -0.70
N ASP A 11 7.49 2.76 -0.73
CA ASP A 11 7.09 1.44 -0.27
C ASP A 11 6.65 1.44 1.20
N LYS A 12 7.35 2.19 2.07
CA LYS A 12 6.99 2.38 3.48
C LYS A 12 5.58 2.94 3.62
N THR A 13 5.26 4.00 2.86
CA THR A 13 3.94 4.62 2.86
C THR A 13 2.84 3.63 2.43
N VAL A 14 3.11 2.80 1.42
CA VAL A 14 2.16 1.76 0.99
C VAL A 14 1.97 0.71 2.09
N ARG A 15 3.06 0.17 2.64
CA ARG A 15 3.01 -0.85 3.71
C ARG A 15 2.26 -0.34 4.95
N GLU A 16 2.56 0.87 5.40
CA GLU A 16 1.88 1.50 6.53
C GLU A 16 0.38 1.66 6.30
N ALA A 17 -0.02 2.10 5.10
CA ALA A 17 -1.43 2.22 4.75
C ALA A 17 -2.14 0.87 4.68
N VAL A 18 -1.47 -0.17 4.15
CA VAL A 18 -2.04 -1.52 4.09
C VAL A 18 -2.22 -2.10 5.50
N ARG A 19 -1.21 -1.97 6.36
CA ARG A 19 -1.27 -2.37 7.77
C ARG A 19 -2.41 -1.67 8.53
N ARG A 20 -2.47 -0.33 8.43
CA ARG A 20 -3.43 0.48 9.17
C ARG A 20 -4.87 0.28 8.71
N TYR A 21 -5.12 0.24 7.40
CA TYR A 21 -6.48 0.28 6.85
C TYR A 21 -6.96 -1.05 6.27
N GLN A 22 -6.08 -2.05 6.13
CA GLN A 22 -6.38 -3.40 5.61
C GLN A 22 -7.26 -3.40 4.34
N PRO A 23 -6.91 -2.60 3.31
CA PRO A 23 -7.72 -2.47 2.10
C PRO A 23 -7.82 -3.81 1.37
N LYS A 24 -9.03 -4.18 0.91
CA LYS A 24 -9.30 -5.42 0.16
C LYS A 24 -9.07 -5.28 -1.34
N SER A 25 -8.79 -4.06 -1.82
CA SER A 25 -8.48 -3.80 -3.22
C SER A 25 -7.58 -2.58 -3.39
N ILE A 26 -6.89 -2.51 -4.53
CA ILE A 26 -6.12 -1.32 -4.94
C ILE A 26 -7.03 -0.09 -5.03
N GLN A 27 -8.30 -0.27 -5.44
CA GLN A 27 -9.25 0.83 -5.51
C GLN A 27 -9.54 1.40 -4.12
N GLN A 28 -9.67 0.57 -3.08
CA GLN A 28 -9.76 1.04 -1.70
C GLN A 28 -8.44 1.70 -1.25
N LEU A 29 -7.28 1.10 -1.53
CA LEU A 29 -5.98 1.67 -1.18
C LEU A 29 -5.78 3.09 -1.78
N ARG A 30 -6.29 3.34 -2.99
CA ARG A 30 -6.25 4.65 -3.67
C ARG A 30 -6.94 5.79 -2.91
N HIS A 31 -7.84 5.48 -1.98
CA HIS A 31 -8.50 6.47 -1.13
C HIS A 31 -7.56 6.96 -0.01
N PHE A 32 -6.60 6.13 0.41
CA PHE A 32 -5.64 6.45 1.46
C PHE A 32 -4.30 6.94 0.91
N VAL A 33 -3.85 6.39 -0.21
CA VAL A 33 -2.56 6.71 -0.84
C VAL A 33 -2.77 6.88 -2.35
N PRO A 34 -2.31 7.98 -2.98
CA PRO A 34 -2.59 8.25 -4.40
C PRO A 34 -1.73 7.40 -5.35
N VAL A 35 -1.82 6.07 -5.27
CA VAL A 35 -1.10 5.13 -6.14
C VAL A 35 -1.82 4.87 -7.46
N GLY A 36 -1.09 4.99 -8.57
CA GLY A 36 -1.59 4.66 -9.90
C GLY A 36 -2.76 5.52 -10.40
N LYS A 37 -2.82 6.78 -9.95
CA LYS A 37 -3.75 7.81 -10.48
C LYS A 37 -3.28 8.48 -11.78
N GLN A 38 -2.00 8.33 -12.15
CA GLN A 38 -1.42 8.91 -13.36
C GLN A 38 -1.06 7.82 -14.38
N CYS A 39 0.19 7.34 -14.42
CA CYS A 39 0.63 6.37 -15.45
C CYS A 39 0.30 4.90 -15.16
N GLY A 40 -0.14 4.57 -13.93
CA GLY A 40 -0.50 3.20 -13.53
C GLY A 40 0.67 2.21 -13.38
N LYS A 41 1.91 2.56 -13.74
CA LYS A 41 3.07 1.64 -13.73
C LYS A 41 3.36 1.01 -12.36
N CYS A 42 3.02 1.69 -11.28
CA CYS A 42 3.24 1.21 -9.92
C CYS A 42 2.25 0.12 -9.47
N ILE A 43 1.15 -0.13 -10.21
CA ILE A 43 0.02 -0.94 -9.72
C ILE A 43 0.42 -2.39 -9.44
N ARG A 44 1.30 -2.98 -10.25
CA ARG A 44 1.80 -4.35 -10.02
C ARG A 44 2.59 -4.45 -8.72
N ALA A 45 3.59 -3.58 -8.55
CA ALA A 45 4.42 -3.54 -7.35
C ALA A 45 3.60 -3.20 -6.09
N VAL A 46 2.62 -2.29 -6.19
CA VAL A 46 1.71 -2.00 -5.06
C VAL A 46 0.89 -3.22 -4.66
N ARG A 47 0.41 -4.02 -5.64
CA ARG A 47 -0.35 -5.24 -5.36
C ARG A 47 0.51 -6.30 -4.68
N GLU A 48 1.74 -6.50 -5.16
CA GLU A 48 2.70 -7.42 -4.53
C GLU A 48 2.93 -7.03 -3.06
N ILE A 49 3.16 -5.74 -2.77
CA ILE A 49 3.28 -5.23 -1.40
C ILE A 49 2.00 -5.47 -0.58
N MET A 50 0.82 -5.25 -1.17
CA MET A 50 -0.45 -5.52 -0.49
C MET A 50 -0.58 -6.99 -0.09
N ASP A 51 -0.28 -7.89 -1.02
CA ASP A 51 -0.40 -9.33 -0.81
C ASP A 51 0.63 -9.81 0.23
N GLU A 52 1.88 -9.34 0.16
CA GLU A 52 2.93 -9.60 1.17
C GLU A 52 2.50 -9.20 2.58
N GLU A 53 1.97 -7.99 2.74
CA GLU A 53 1.54 -7.45 4.05
C GLU A 53 0.27 -8.13 4.57
N MET A 54 -0.58 -8.66 3.68
CA MET A 54 -1.77 -9.42 4.07
C MET A 54 -1.46 -10.87 4.45
N GLN A 55 -0.41 -11.48 3.89
CA GLN A 55 0.07 -12.82 4.27
C GLN A 55 0.86 -12.80 5.60
N HIS A 56 1.51 -11.67 5.89
CA HIS A 56 2.22 -11.44 7.15
C HIS A 56 1.56 -10.31 7.94
N PRO A 57 0.32 -10.48 8.44
CA PRO A 57 -0.28 -9.49 9.32
C PRO A 57 0.62 -9.37 10.54
N ALA A 58 1.38 -8.27 10.60
CA ALA A 58 2.25 -8.04 11.73
C ALA A 58 1.37 -8.04 12.99
N LEU A 59 1.71 -8.92 13.94
CA LEU A 59 1.11 -9.03 15.27
C LEU A 59 1.44 -7.78 16.10
N TYR A 60 1.16 -6.58 15.62
CA TYR A 60 1.08 -5.42 16.50
C TYR A 60 -0.27 -5.47 17.18
N LYS A 61 -0.31 -6.21 18.31
CA LYS A 61 -1.28 -5.96 19.36
C LYS A 61 -1.35 -4.45 19.56
N GLU A 62 -2.54 -3.91 19.40
CA GLU A 62 -2.91 -2.58 19.88
C GLU A 62 -2.33 -2.44 21.31
N ILE A 63 -1.36 -1.55 21.49
CA ILE A 63 -1.11 -1.01 22.82
C ILE A 63 -2.26 -0.01 23.00
N ALA A 64 -3.15 -0.38 23.92
CA ALA A 64 -4.34 0.36 24.35
C ALA A 64 -4.05 1.82 24.69
#